data_AF-A0A1L3NM29-F1
#
_entry.id   AF-A0A1L3NM29-F1
#
_cell.length_a   1.000
_cell.length_b   1.000
_cell.length_c   1.000
_cell.angle_alpha   90.00
_cell.angle_beta   90.00
_cell.angle_gamma   90.00
#
_symmetry.space_group_name_H-M   'P 1'
#
loop_
_entity.id
_entity.type
_entity.pdbx_description
1 polymer ?
#
loop_
_entity_poly.entity_id
_entity_poly.type
_entity_poly.pdbx_seq_one_letter_code
_entity_poly.pdbx_strand_id
1 'polypeptide(L)'
;MSISLALVPAVLTLKVVMNEKDLNNWVEDSKINMPTTLKNEKDIIKTVKQAGYKINKHGDSIKTEINGEKEFITWEKKRGIWNVVFSKYDSKEMIVDFIMNLNNKAGRKVIYNSIEEMENRNENSTTVEEILELPKVEKEIFPTNFRDKELLLKTLKECEACPKELSEEEIQCNTKECQLIFHKEDGGSYNVEIEDTSSLKNVYYHLSIIDEEYKHNVQEYTYKKVVEKLNETDMYIDNEEVLEDNSILLTVNIGE
;
A
#
# COMPACT_ATOMS: atom_id res chain seq x y z
N MET A 1 -14.85 -9.77 -9.51
CA MET A 1 -13.44 -9.99 -9.91
C MET A 1 -12.63 -10.01 -8.63
N SER A 2 -11.82 -11.05 -8.40
CA SER A 2 -10.90 -11.06 -7.25
C SER A 2 -9.72 -10.16 -7.60
N ILE A 3 -9.58 -9.03 -6.92
CA ILE A 3 -8.46 -8.11 -7.10
C ILE A 3 -7.29 -8.64 -6.29
N SER A 4 -6.12 -8.78 -6.92
CA SER A 4 -4.89 -9.15 -6.22
C SER A 4 -4.44 -7.98 -5.32
N LEU A 5 -4.94 -7.97 -4.08
CA LEU A 5 -4.51 -7.03 -3.03
C LEU A 5 -3.01 -7.16 -2.69
N ALA A 6 -2.37 -8.22 -3.18
CA ALA A 6 -0.96 -8.49 -2.93
C ALA A 6 -0.06 -7.37 -3.46
N LEU A 7 -0.41 -6.74 -4.58
CA LEU A 7 0.48 -5.77 -5.22
C LEU A 7 0.68 -4.47 -4.45
N VAL A 8 -0.16 -4.21 -3.44
CA VAL A 8 -0.20 -2.88 -2.84
C VAL A 8 -0.24 -2.96 -1.31
N PRO A 9 0.92 -2.80 -0.65
CA PRO A 9 1.04 -2.87 0.81
C PRO A 9 0.11 -1.90 1.57
N ALA A 10 -0.27 -0.78 0.95
CA ALA A 10 -1.18 0.22 1.52
C ALA A 10 -2.64 -0.21 1.65
N VAL A 11 -3.04 -1.34 1.03
CA VAL A 11 -4.44 -1.76 1.01
C VAL A 11 -5.00 -1.90 2.43
N LEU A 12 -4.20 -2.36 3.38
CA LEU A 12 -4.66 -2.56 4.76
C LEU A 12 -4.95 -1.24 5.46
N THR A 13 -4.08 -0.24 5.32
CA THR A 13 -4.26 1.09 5.91
C THR A 13 -5.42 1.83 5.23
N LEU A 14 -5.49 1.78 3.89
CA LEU A 14 -6.55 2.42 3.13
C LEU A 14 -7.92 1.77 3.34
N LYS A 15 -7.99 0.47 3.60
CA LYS A 15 -9.26 -0.23 3.88
C LYS A 15 -9.97 0.29 5.15
N VAL A 16 -9.24 0.91 6.07
CA VAL A 16 -9.82 1.51 7.30
C VAL A 16 -10.56 2.81 6.99
N VAL A 17 -10.12 3.54 5.97
CA VAL A 17 -10.57 4.92 5.69
C VAL A 17 -11.40 5.01 4.41
N MET A 18 -11.12 4.16 3.43
CA MET A 18 -11.81 4.09 2.14
C MET A 18 -12.89 3.00 2.16
N ASN A 19 -14.02 3.29 1.52
CA ASN A 19 -15.00 2.23 1.26
C ASN A 19 -14.45 1.21 0.24
N GLU A 20 -15.08 0.03 0.19
CA GLU A 20 -14.62 -1.07 -0.66
C GLU A 20 -14.54 -0.70 -2.15
N LYS A 21 -15.48 0.11 -2.64
CA LYS A 21 -15.51 0.52 -4.05
C LYS A 21 -14.33 1.43 -4.38
N ASP A 22 -14.06 2.42 -3.55
CA ASP A 22 -12.99 3.39 -3.77
C ASP A 22 -11.62 2.75 -3.58
N LEU A 23 -11.47 1.85 -2.60
CA LEU A 23 -10.28 1.03 -2.43
C LEU A 23 -10.02 0.17 -3.68
N ASN A 24 -11.05 -0.51 -4.20
CA ASN A 24 -10.91 -1.34 -5.39
C ASN A 24 -10.54 -0.53 -6.63
N ASN A 25 -11.14 0.66 -6.81
CA ASN A 25 -10.78 1.57 -7.89
C ASN A 25 -9.31 2.00 -7.77
N TRP A 26 -8.89 2.42 -6.58
CA TRP A 26 -7.50 2.82 -6.33
C TRP A 26 -6.51 1.68 -6.58
N VAL A 27 -6.82 0.45 -6.16
CA VAL A 27 -5.97 -0.72 -6.46
C VAL A 27 -5.88 -0.94 -7.96
N GLU A 28 -6.97 -0.85 -8.72
CA GLU A 28 -6.90 -0.99 -10.18
C GLU A 28 -6.13 0.16 -10.85
N ASP A 29 -6.29 1.40 -10.37
CA ASP A 29 -5.54 2.57 -10.87
C ASP A 29 -4.05 2.51 -10.51
N SER A 30 -3.69 1.75 -9.47
CA SER A 30 -2.29 1.53 -9.07
C SER A 30 -1.56 0.50 -9.94
N LYS A 31 -2.28 -0.24 -10.80
CA LYS A 31 -1.73 -1.33 -11.61
C LYS A 31 -1.28 -0.85 -12.99
N ILE A 32 -0.03 -1.14 -13.32
CA ILE A 32 0.46 -1.12 -14.70
C ILE A 32 0.24 -2.51 -15.28
N ASN A 33 -0.73 -2.64 -16.18
CA ASN A 33 -1.07 -3.90 -16.83
C ASN A 33 -0.39 -3.96 -18.19
N MET A 34 0.55 -4.88 -18.37
CA MET A 34 1.27 -5.04 -19.64
C MET A 34 0.90 -6.39 -20.30
N PRO A 35 0.24 -6.38 -21.47
CA PRO A 35 -0.20 -7.60 -22.12
C PRO A 35 0.99 -8.44 -22.59
N THR A 36 0.77 -9.74 -22.62
CA THR A 36 1.78 -10.71 -22.99
C THR A 36 1.30 -11.67 -24.07
N THR A 37 2.26 -12.21 -24.83
CA THR A 37 2.00 -13.25 -25.83
C THR A 37 1.89 -14.66 -25.23
N LEU A 38 1.95 -14.78 -23.91
CA LEU A 38 1.90 -16.06 -23.19
C LEU A 38 0.46 -16.58 -23.14
N LYS A 39 0.25 -17.84 -23.50
CA LYS A 39 -1.10 -18.36 -23.77
C LYS A 39 -1.80 -18.90 -22.53
N ASN A 40 -1.04 -19.48 -21.60
CA ASN A 40 -1.58 -20.20 -20.45
C ASN A 40 -0.59 -20.21 -19.27
N GLU A 41 -1.07 -20.65 -18.11
CA GLU A 41 -0.28 -20.68 -16.87
C GLU A 41 1.02 -21.49 -17.02
N LYS A 42 1.00 -22.61 -17.76
CA LYS A 42 2.20 -23.44 -17.97
C LYS A 42 3.26 -22.71 -18.77
N ASP A 43 2.84 -21.94 -19.78
CA ASP A 43 3.72 -21.12 -20.63
C ASP A 43 4.37 -19.99 -19.81
N ILE A 44 3.58 -19.34 -18.93
CA ILE A 44 4.08 -18.35 -17.97
C ILE A 44 5.13 -18.96 -17.04
N ILE A 45 4.76 -20.03 -16.34
CA ILE A 45 5.66 -20.69 -15.37
C ILE A 45 6.97 -21.13 -16.04
N LYS A 46 6.88 -21.70 -17.25
CA LYS A 46 8.06 -22.13 -18.00
C LYS A 46 8.95 -20.95 -18.37
N THR A 47 8.38 -19.90 -18.98
CA THR A 47 9.13 -18.74 -19.46
C THR A 47 9.81 -17.99 -18.31
N VAL A 48 9.09 -17.81 -17.20
CA VAL A 48 9.62 -17.14 -16.00
C VAL A 48 10.74 -17.95 -15.34
N LYS A 49 10.58 -19.27 -15.22
CA LYS A 49 11.64 -20.14 -14.69
C LYS A 49 12.87 -20.18 -15.60
N GLN A 50 12.69 -20.16 -16.92
CA GLN A 50 13.79 -20.06 -17.88
C GLN A 50 14.56 -18.74 -17.73
N ALA A 51 13.89 -17.67 -17.31
CA ALA A 51 14.53 -16.40 -17.00
C ALA A 51 15.23 -16.35 -15.63
N GLY A 52 15.13 -17.43 -14.84
CA GLY A 52 15.83 -17.56 -13.56
C GLY A 52 15.05 -17.06 -12.35
N TYR A 53 13.78 -16.67 -12.51
CA TYR A 53 12.95 -16.21 -11.40
C TYR A 53 12.20 -17.36 -10.73
N LYS A 54 11.95 -17.21 -9.43
CA LYS A 54 11.01 -18.07 -8.69
C LYS A 54 9.58 -17.63 -8.99
N ILE A 55 8.70 -18.60 -9.23
CA ILE A 55 7.30 -18.34 -9.53
C ILE A 55 6.42 -19.32 -8.74
N ASN A 56 5.44 -18.78 -8.03
CA ASN A 56 4.58 -19.50 -7.11
C ASN A 56 3.11 -19.14 -7.37
N LYS A 57 2.22 -20.11 -7.18
CA LYS A 57 0.77 -19.89 -7.28
C LYS A 57 0.21 -19.67 -5.87
N HIS A 58 -0.54 -18.59 -5.69
CA HIS A 58 -1.23 -18.26 -4.45
C HIS A 58 -2.71 -18.01 -4.74
N GLY A 59 -3.55 -19.00 -4.44
CA GLY A 59 -4.97 -18.99 -4.83
C GLY A 59 -5.14 -18.91 -6.35
N ASP A 60 -5.92 -17.92 -6.79
CA ASP A 60 -6.15 -17.62 -8.22
C ASP A 60 -5.05 -16.77 -8.85
N SER A 61 -4.07 -16.30 -8.07
CA SER A 61 -2.98 -15.45 -8.54
C SER A 61 -1.70 -16.24 -8.79
N ILE A 62 -0.94 -15.80 -9.79
CA ILE A 62 0.43 -16.28 -10.02
C ILE A 62 1.37 -15.13 -9.65
N LYS A 63 2.39 -15.42 -8.84
CA LYS A 63 3.36 -14.44 -8.36
C LYS A 63 4.77 -14.84 -8.78
N THR A 64 5.53 -13.88 -9.30
CA THR A 64 6.95 -14.03 -9.57
C THR A 64 7.73 -13.21 -8.55
N GLU A 65 8.64 -13.86 -7.83
CA GLU A 65 9.52 -13.19 -6.87
C GLU A 65 10.67 -12.48 -7.59
N ILE A 66 10.91 -11.25 -7.16
CA ILE A 66 11.99 -10.39 -7.61
C ILE A 66 12.89 -10.10 -6.39
N ASN A 67 14.21 -10.12 -6.58
CA ASN A 67 15.19 -9.80 -5.54
C ASN A 67 15.06 -10.61 -4.23
N GLY A 68 14.76 -11.92 -4.33
CA GLY A 68 14.77 -12.83 -3.18
C GLY A 68 13.64 -12.59 -2.18
N GLU A 69 12.41 -12.45 -2.66
CA GLU A 69 11.12 -12.32 -1.92
C GLU A 69 10.78 -10.92 -1.41
N LYS A 70 11.70 -9.95 -1.48
CA LYS A 70 11.42 -8.56 -1.09
C LYS A 70 10.43 -7.88 -2.04
N GLU A 71 10.46 -8.23 -3.31
CA GLU A 71 9.60 -7.68 -4.36
C GLU A 71 8.92 -8.82 -5.11
N PHE A 72 7.73 -8.55 -5.66
CA PHE A 72 7.07 -9.52 -6.52
C PHE A 72 6.16 -8.81 -7.50
N ILE A 73 5.98 -9.45 -8.65
CA ILE A 73 5.01 -9.07 -9.67
C ILE A 73 3.94 -10.15 -9.76
N THR A 74 2.79 -9.82 -10.32
CA THR A 74 1.70 -10.78 -10.48
C THR A 74 1.28 -10.95 -11.93
N TRP A 75 0.61 -12.06 -12.23
CA TRP A 75 0.07 -12.33 -13.55
C TRP A 75 -1.44 -12.43 -13.45
N GLU A 76 -2.13 -11.63 -14.25
CA GLU A 76 -3.60 -11.57 -14.27
C GLU A 76 -4.12 -11.75 -15.69
N LYS A 77 -5.24 -12.46 -15.82
CA LYS A 77 -5.88 -12.66 -17.11
C LYS A 77 -7.01 -11.65 -17.30
N LYS A 78 -6.84 -10.70 -18.21
CA LYS A 78 -7.84 -9.68 -18.56
C LYS A 78 -8.28 -9.86 -20.01
N ARG A 79 -9.60 -9.99 -20.23
CA ARG A 79 -10.21 -10.19 -21.57
C ARG A 79 -9.56 -11.33 -22.39
N GLY A 80 -9.19 -12.43 -21.72
CA GLY A 80 -8.57 -13.59 -22.36
C GLY A 80 -7.06 -13.49 -22.57
N ILE A 81 -6.45 -12.33 -22.36
CA ILE A 81 -5.01 -12.07 -22.51
C ILE A 81 -4.35 -12.11 -21.15
N TRP A 82 -3.20 -12.77 -21.05
CA TRP A 82 -2.38 -12.72 -19.84
C TRP A 82 -1.58 -11.43 -19.81
N ASN A 83 -1.67 -10.74 -18.69
CA ASN A 83 -0.92 -9.53 -18.41
C ASN A 83 0.05 -9.84 -17.28
N VAL A 84 1.27 -9.33 -17.39
CA VAL A 84 2.10 -9.09 -16.22
C VAL A 84 1.65 -7.77 -15.61
N VAL A 85 1.52 -7.75 -14.29
CA VAL A 85 0.98 -6.62 -13.54
C VAL A 85 2.06 -6.13 -12.59
N PHE A 86 2.52 -4.91 -12.86
CA PHE A 86 3.41 -4.13 -11.99
C PHE A 86 2.58 -3.11 -11.22
N SER A 87 3.15 -2.62 -10.12
CA SER A 87 2.65 -1.42 -9.46
C SER A 87 3.24 -0.16 -10.11
N LYS A 88 2.47 0.94 -10.16
CA LYS A 88 2.99 2.28 -10.51
C LYS A 88 4.11 2.76 -9.56
N TYR A 89 4.30 2.05 -8.45
CA TYR A 89 5.32 2.28 -7.43
C TYR A 89 6.59 1.47 -7.61
N ASP A 90 6.57 0.45 -8.45
CA ASP A 90 7.75 -0.39 -8.69
C ASP A 90 8.89 0.45 -9.31
N SER A 91 10.14 0.13 -8.97
CA SER A 91 11.30 0.86 -9.50
C SER A 91 11.40 0.67 -11.02
N LYS A 92 11.84 1.72 -11.75
CA LYS A 92 11.90 1.64 -13.22
C LYS A 92 12.93 0.59 -13.62
N GLU A 93 14.04 0.57 -12.89
CA GLU A 93 15.15 -0.34 -13.04
C GLU A 93 14.68 -1.79 -12.90
N MET A 94 13.87 -2.11 -11.88
CA MET A 94 13.34 -3.46 -11.70
C MET A 94 12.42 -3.88 -12.84
N ILE A 95 11.51 -3.00 -13.27
CA ILE A 95 10.60 -3.28 -14.39
C ILE A 95 11.41 -3.52 -15.68
N VAL A 96 12.36 -2.64 -16.00
CA VAL A 96 13.22 -2.75 -17.18
C VAL A 96 14.03 -4.05 -17.15
N ASP A 97 14.73 -4.33 -16.06
CA ASP A 97 15.56 -5.52 -15.90
C ASP A 97 14.73 -6.79 -16.05
N PHE A 98 13.54 -6.81 -15.44
CA PHE A 98 12.62 -7.94 -15.55
C PHE A 98 12.16 -8.17 -16.99
N ILE A 99 11.66 -7.13 -17.66
CA ILE A 99 11.15 -7.23 -19.05
C ILE A 99 12.27 -7.65 -20.00
N MET A 100 13.44 -7.01 -19.90
CA MET A 100 14.59 -7.31 -20.73
C MET A 100 15.08 -8.73 -20.53
N ASN A 101 15.26 -9.17 -19.28
CA ASN A 101 15.70 -10.53 -19.01
C ASN A 101 14.68 -11.57 -19.52
N LEU A 102 13.39 -11.34 -19.30
CA LEU A 102 12.34 -12.26 -19.77
C LEU A 102 12.33 -12.37 -21.31
N ASN A 103 12.38 -11.23 -22.02
CA ASN A 103 12.42 -11.18 -23.47
C ASN A 103 13.68 -11.87 -24.03
N ASN A 104 14.85 -11.56 -23.46
CA ASN A 104 16.13 -12.13 -23.87
C ASN A 104 16.16 -13.65 -23.69
N LYS A 105 15.66 -14.15 -22.56
CA LYS A 105 15.63 -15.59 -22.25
C LYS A 105 14.59 -16.34 -23.05
N ALA A 106 13.49 -15.68 -23.41
CA ALA A 106 12.48 -16.22 -24.32
C ALA A 106 12.91 -16.17 -25.80
N GLY A 107 13.92 -15.37 -26.14
CA GLY A 107 14.39 -15.16 -27.52
C GLY A 107 13.38 -14.41 -28.40
N ARG A 108 12.42 -13.71 -27.80
CA ARG A 108 11.34 -12.96 -28.46
C ARG A 108 10.77 -11.91 -27.52
N LYS A 109 10.11 -10.88 -28.06
CA LYS A 109 9.30 -9.95 -27.27
C LYS A 109 8.09 -10.70 -26.68
N VAL A 110 8.01 -10.72 -25.35
CA VAL A 110 6.96 -11.41 -24.58
C VAL A 110 5.94 -10.42 -24.04
N ILE A 111 6.40 -9.27 -23.57
CA ILE A 111 5.64 -8.22 -22.89
C ILE A 111 5.56 -6.98 -23.79
N TYR A 112 4.38 -6.37 -23.86
CA TYR A 112 4.06 -5.20 -24.67
C TYR A 112 3.42 -4.12 -23.79
N ASN A 113 3.49 -2.85 -24.19
CA ASN A 113 2.89 -1.76 -23.43
C ASN A 113 1.37 -1.71 -23.61
N SER A 114 0.87 -2.15 -24.77
CA SER A 114 -0.56 -2.18 -25.07
C SER A 114 -0.97 -3.38 -25.92
N ILE A 115 -2.28 -3.65 -25.96
CA ILE A 115 -2.83 -4.71 -26.81
C ILE A 115 -2.65 -4.34 -28.29
N GLU A 116 -2.82 -3.06 -28.64
CA GLU A 116 -2.65 -2.56 -30.01
C GLU A 116 -1.23 -2.78 -30.51
N GLU A 117 -0.23 -2.50 -29.68
CA GLU A 117 1.19 -2.76 -29.99
C GLU A 117 1.44 -4.27 -30.18
N MET A 118 0.87 -5.09 -29.30
CA MET A 118 0.98 -6.55 -29.37
C MET A 118 0.35 -7.13 -30.66
N GLU A 119 -0.78 -6.57 -31.10
CA GLU A 119 -1.47 -6.98 -32.33
C GLU A 119 -0.73 -6.50 -33.58
N ASN A 120 -0.13 -5.31 -33.54
CA ASN A 120 0.52 -4.70 -34.69
C ASN A 120 1.90 -5.28 -35.06
N ARG A 121 2.50 -6.16 -34.23
CA ARG A 121 3.70 -7.04 -34.47
C ARG A 121 4.90 -6.47 -35.27
N ASN A 122 4.92 -5.20 -35.61
CA ASN A 122 5.94 -4.57 -36.45
C ASN A 122 7.17 -4.15 -35.64
N GLU A 123 7.07 -4.09 -34.32
CA GLU A 123 8.16 -3.64 -33.44
C GLU A 123 8.74 -4.82 -32.65
N ASN A 124 9.92 -5.27 -33.08
CA ASN A 124 10.64 -6.41 -32.50
C ASN A 124 11.41 -6.09 -31.21
N SER A 125 11.37 -4.85 -30.71
CA SER A 125 12.08 -4.46 -29.49
C SER A 125 11.15 -3.70 -28.56
N THR A 126 11.16 -4.03 -27.27
CA THR A 126 10.77 -3.08 -26.24
C THR A 126 11.99 -2.20 -26.01
N THR A 127 11.87 -0.88 -26.21
CA THR A 127 12.99 0.03 -25.93
C THR A 127 13.02 0.38 -24.43
N VAL A 128 14.18 0.81 -23.92
CA VAL A 128 14.27 1.29 -22.53
C VAL A 128 13.41 2.53 -22.39
N GLU A 129 13.43 3.39 -23.40
CA GLU A 129 12.68 4.64 -23.49
C GLU A 129 11.17 4.41 -23.35
N GLU A 130 10.59 3.42 -24.03
CA GLU A 130 9.18 3.03 -23.88
C GLU A 130 8.80 2.66 -22.43
N ILE A 131 9.68 1.97 -21.70
CA ILE A 131 9.44 1.57 -20.31
C ILE A 131 9.60 2.77 -19.37
N LEU A 132 10.46 3.74 -19.72
CA LEU A 132 10.68 4.95 -18.95
C LEU A 132 9.48 5.90 -18.97
N GLU A 133 8.62 5.82 -20.00
CA GLU A 133 7.39 6.61 -20.14
C GLU A 133 6.19 6.05 -19.34
N LEU A 134 6.33 4.88 -18.69
CA LEU A 134 5.26 4.32 -17.87
C LEU A 134 4.81 5.29 -16.77
N PRO A 135 3.51 5.32 -16.43
CA PRO A 135 2.96 6.24 -15.44
C PRO A 135 3.63 6.01 -14.09
N LYS A 136 4.30 7.04 -13.59
CA LYS A 136 4.92 7.06 -12.27
C LYS A 136 4.25 8.12 -11.41
N VAL A 137 4.16 7.80 -10.12
CA VAL A 137 3.63 8.74 -9.15
C VAL A 137 4.78 9.57 -8.60
N GLU A 138 4.80 10.85 -8.93
CA GLU A 138 5.75 11.81 -8.36
C GLU A 138 5.33 12.21 -6.94
N LYS A 139 4.01 12.31 -6.71
CA LYS A 139 3.39 12.66 -5.43
C LYS A 139 2.08 11.91 -5.28
N GLU A 140 1.84 11.33 -4.10
CA GLU A 140 0.55 10.75 -3.79
C GLU A 140 0.07 11.15 -2.41
N ILE A 141 -1.22 11.45 -2.36
CA ILE A 141 -1.92 11.84 -1.15
C ILE A 141 -2.81 10.68 -0.76
N PHE A 142 -2.67 10.23 0.48
CA PHE A 142 -3.43 9.13 1.04
C PHE A 142 -4.34 9.64 2.16
N PRO A 143 -5.61 9.20 2.18
CA PRO A 143 -6.47 9.47 3.32
C PRO A 143 -5.97 8.72 4.56
N THR A 144 -6.06 9.35 5.72
CA THR A 144 -5.77 8.71 7.01
C THR A 144 -6.97 8.81 7.96
N ASN A 145 -6.95 8.04 9.04
CA ASN A 145 -7.91 8.14 10.13
C ASN A 145 -7.47 9.16 11.21
N PHE A 146 -6.33 9.84 11.04
CA PHE A 146 -5.79 10.78 12.01
C PHE A 146 -6.66 12.04 12.02
N ARG A 147 -7.15 12.46 13.19
CA ARG A 147 -8.05 13.62 13.32
C ARG A 147 -7.55 14.62 14.35
N ASP A 148 -7.12 14.10 15.49
CA ASP A 148 -6.59 14.89 16.58
C ASP A 148 -5.09 15.19 16.36
N LYS A 149 -4.77 16.49 16.31
CA LYS A 149 -3.41 17.01 16.05
C LYS A 149 -2.45 16.64 17.18
N GLU A 150 -2.86 16.77 18.44
CA GLU A 150 -2.00 16.52 19.59
C GLU A 150 -1.66 15.03 19.70
N LEU A 151 -2.65 14.16 19.50
CA LEU A 151 -2.44 12.71 19.44
C LEU A 151 -1.56 12.31 18.26
N LEU A 152 -1.72 12.96 17.10
CA LEU A 152 -0.88 12.67 15.93
C LEU A 152 0.58 13.07 16.21
N LEU A 153 0.81 14.25 16.78
CA LEU A 153 2.16 14.69 17.17
C LEU A 153 2.78 13.79 18.25
N LYS A 154 1.99 13.32 19.23
CA LYS A 154 2.43 12.33 20.23
C LYS A 154 2.89 11.05 19.54
N THR A 155 2.03 10.48 18.70
CA THR A 155 2.27 9.23 17.96
C THR A 155 3.52 9.32 17.09
N LEU A 156 3.66 10.41 16.32
CA LEU A 156 4.81 10.61 15.44
C LEU A 156 6.12 10.72 16.24
N LYS A 157 6.10 11.28 17.46
CA LYS A 157 7.27 11.31 18.35
C LYS A 157 7.60 9.92 18.90
N GLU A 158 6.60 9.15 19.32
CA GLU A 158 6.75 7.78 19.81
C GLU A 158 7.29 6.85 18.72
N CYS A 159 6.91 7.09 17.46
CA CYS A 159 7.45 6.40 16.28
C CYS A 159 8.82 6.92 15.81
N GLU A 160 9.49 7.81 16.56
CA GLU A 160 10.78 8.43 16.21
C GLU A 160 10.78 9.21 14.86
N ALA A 161 9.62 9.64 14.36
CA ALA A 161 9.47 10.31 13.06
C ALA A 161 9.79 11.82 13.09
N CYS A 162 10.23 12.36 14.23
CA CYS A 162 10.67 13.75 14.41
C CYS A 162 9.71 14.81 13.79
N PRO A 163 8.44 14.86 14.21
CA PRO A 163 7.46 15.76 13.60
C PRO A 163 7.80 17.23 13.82
N LYS A 164 7.53 18.05 12.80
CA LYS A 164 7.63 19.50 12.76
C LYS A 164 6.29 20.06 12.30
N GLU A 165 5.70 20.92 13.10
CA GLU A 165 4.52 21.67 12.70
C GLU A 165 4.94 22.78 11.73
N LEU A 166 4.37 22.76 10.53
CA LEU A 166 4.57 23.83 9.54
C LEU A 166 3.48 24.90 9.69
N SER A 167 2.26 24.47 10.03
CA SER A 167 1.12 25.34 10.30
C SER A 167 0.11 24.65 11.23
N GLU A 168 -1.08 25.24 11.43
CA GLU A 168 -2.17 24.58 12.17
C GLU A 168 -2.71 23.33 11.44
N GLU A 169 -2.63 23.33 10.12
CA GLU A 169 -3.20 22.31 9.25
C GLU A 169 -2.13 21.40 8.64
N GLU A 170 -0.85 21.73 8.80
CA GLU A 170 0.26 20.97 8.22
C GLU A 170 1.28 20.50 9.25
N ILE A 171 1.60 19.22 9.19
CA ILE A 171 2.66 18.57 9.99
C ILE A 171 3.60 17.84 9.05
N GLN A 172 4.87 18.21 9.04
CA GLN A 172 5.90 17.49 8.32
C GLN A 172 6.64 16.54 9.27
N CYS A 173 6.90 15.31 8.86
CA CYS A 173 7.76 14.42 9.61
C CYS A 173 8.69 13.65 8.66
N ASN A 174 9.83 13.21 9.20
CA ASN A 174 10.82 12.47 8.43
C ASN A 174 10.99 11.10 9.07
N THR A 175 10.73 10.07 8.29
CA THR A 175 11.19 8.73 8.64
C THR A 175 12.63 8.56 8.14
N LYS A 176 13.27 7.42 8.44
CA LYS A 176 14.62 7.12 7.94
C LYS A 176 14.68 7.04 6.40
N GLU A 177 13.54 6.86 5.73
CA GLU A 177 13.48 6.50 4.32
C GLU A 177 12.60 7.41 3.45
N CYS A 178 11.77 8.26 4.05
CA CYS A 178 10.91 9.21 3.33
C CYS A 178 10.52 10.41 4.17
N GLN A 179 10.09 11.46 3.47
CA GLN A 179 9.40 12.61 4.05
C GLN A 179 7.88 12.40 3.93
N LEU A 180 7.18 12.67 5.02
CA LEU A 180 5.72 12.63 5.10
C LEU A 180 5.22 14.03 5.43
N ILE A 181 4.19 14.48 4.71
CA ILE A 181 3.51 15.74 5.00
C ILE A 181 2.04 15.45 5.25
N PHE A 182 1.58 15.72 6.47
CA PHE A 182 0.19 15.56 6.85
C PHE A 182 -0.56 16.87 6.64
N HIS A 183 -1.64 16.81 5.87
CA HIS A 183 -2.50 17.94 5.50
C HIS A 183 -3.89 17.74 6.08
N LYS A 184 -4.38 18.67 6.89
CA LYS A 184 -5.73 18.60 7.45
C LYS A 184 -6.76 18.96 6.37
N GLU A 185 -7.73 18.08 6.14
CA GLU A 185 -8.85 18.37 5.25
C GLU A 185 -9.99 19.07 5.99
N ASP A 186 -10.88 19.73 5.22
CA ASP A 186 -12.12 20.35 5.69
C ASP A 186 -13.05 19.36 6.46
N GLY A 187 -12.86 18.05 6.27
CA GLY A 187 -13.56 16.97 7.00
C GLY A 187 -12.97 16.63 8.38
N GLY A 188 -11.88 17.29 8.78
CA GLY A 188 -11.24 17.16 10.09
C GLY A 188 -10.22 16.03 10.23
N SER A 189 -10.08 15.16 9.23
CA SER A 189 -9.00 14.16 9.15
C SER A 189 -7.78 14.72 8.40
N TYR A 190 -6.61 14.18 8.73
CA TYR A 190 -5.38 14.44 7.98
C TYR A 190 -5.27 13.46 6.80
N ASN A 191 -4.82 13.96 5.66
CA ASN A 191 -4.25 13.15 4.61
C ASN A 191 -2.72 13.16 4.74
N VAL A 192 -2.05 12.16 4.19
CA VAL A 192 -0.58 12.13 4.13
C VAL A 192 -0.11 12.17 2.68
N GLU A 193 0.69 13.18 2.37
CA GLU A 193 1.49 13.27 1.15
C GLU A 193 2.85 12.62 1.40
N ILE A 194 3.27 11.76 0.47
CA ILE A 194 4.57 11.10 0.51
C ILE A 194 5.49 11.78 -0.51
N GLU A 195 6.61 12.33 -0.04
CA GLU A 195 7.66 12.93 -0.87
C GLU A 195 8.98 12.13 -0.77
N ASP A 196 9.80 12.22 -1.83
CA ASP A 196 11.18 11.72 -1.87
C ASP A 196 11.37 10.27 -1.39
N THR A 197 10.55 9.35 -1.91
CA THR A 197 10.63 7.92 -1.54
C THR A 197 11.34 7.08 -2.60
N SER A 198 12.29 6.25 -2.13
CA SER A 198 12.93 5.22 -2.94
C SER A 198 12.09 3.92 -3.02
N SER A 199 11.12 3.75 -2.12
CA SER A 199 10.26 2.56 -2.03
C SER A 199 8.97 2.87 -1.26
N LEU A 200 7.85 3.02 -1.98
CA LEU A 200 6.53 3.20 -1.37
C LEU A 200 6.12 2.04 -0.47
N LYS A 201 6.60 0.82 -0.75
CA LYS A 201 6.36 -0.36 0.10
C LYS A 201 6.89 -0.15 1.52
N ASN A 202 8.06 0.46 1.67
CA ASN A 202 8.61 0.75 3.00
C ASN A 202 7.87 1.90 3.67
N VAL A 203 7.46 2.92 2.90
CA VAL A 203 6.65 4.01 3.44
C VAL A 203 5.34 3.50 4.01
N TYR A 204 4.66 2.57 3.33
CA TYR A 204 3.43 1.97 3.84
C TYR A 204 3.64 1.14 5.10
N TYR A 205 4.77 0.43 5.20
CA TYR A 205 5.12 -0.26 6.45
C TYR A 205 5.24 0.74 7.61
N HIS A 206 5.92 1.86 7.41
CA HIS A 206 6.01 2.92 8.42
C HIS A 206 4.66 3.56 8.74
N LEU A 207 3.83 3.86 7.73
CA LEU A 207 2.48 4.38 7.95
C LEU A 207 1.60 3.41 8.72
N SER A 208 1.73 2.09 8.49
CA SER A 208 0.98 1.09 9.25
C SER A 208 1.38 1.04 10.73
N ILE A 209 2.67 1.24 11.04
CA ILE A 209 3.13 1.35 12.44
C ILE A 209 2.54 2.61 13.08
N ILE A 210 2.60 3.74 12.39
CA ILE A 210 2.04 5.01 12.88
C ILE A 210 0.52 4.87 13.10
N ASP A 211 -0.19 4.18 12.20
CA ASP A 211 -1.63 3.93 12.33
C ASP A 211 -1.99 3.09 13.57
N GLU A 212 -1.27 1.99 13.79
CA GLU A 212 -1.50 1.14 14.97
C GLU A 212 -1.17 1.87 16.27
N GLU A 213 -0.07 2.62 16.31
CA GLU A 213 0.29 3.41 17.49
C GLU A 213 -0.71 4.55 17.73
N TYR A 214 -1.22 5.19 16.67
CA TYR A 214 -2.25 6.21 16.80
C TYR A 214 -3.54 5.64 17.41
N LYS A 215 -3.97 4.46 16.96
CA LYS A 215 -5.15 3.78 17.53
C LYS A 215 -4.94 3.48 19.01
N HIS A 216 -3.76 3.01 19.40
CA HIS A 216 -3.42 2.78 20.80
C HIS A 216 -3.51 4.07 21.62
N ASN A 217 -2.94 5.17 21.11
CA ASN A 217 -3.00 6.48 21.74
C ASN A 217 -4.42 7.03 21.87
N VAL A 218 -5.26 6.85 20.86
CA VAL A 218 -6.68 7.22 20.90
C VAL A 218 -7.42 6.40 21.96
N GLN A 219 -7.17 5.09 22.03
CA GLN A 219 -7.76 4.22 23.05
C GLN A 219 -7.34 4.63 24.46
N GLU A 220 -6.04 4.85 24.68
CA GLU A 220 -5.48 5.28 25.98
C GLU A 220 -6.07 6.63 26.41
N TYR A 221 -6.11 7.61 25.50
CA TYR A 221 -6.69 8.93 25.76
C TYR A 221 -8.17 8.83 26.13
N THR A 222 -8.93 8.03 25.36
CA THR A 222 -10.37 7.83 25.58
C THR A 222 -10.63 7.19 26.94
N TYR A 223 -9.87 6.14 27.27
CA TYR A 223 -9.96 5.47 28.57
C TYR A 223 -9.70 6.45 29.72
N LYS A 224 -8.60 7.21 29.68
CA LYS A 224 -8.28 8.21 30.72
C LYS A 224 -9.39 9.24 30.88
N LYS A 225 -9.94 9.74 29.77
CA LYS A 225 -11.05 10.71 29.80
C LYS A 225 -12.34 10.12 30.35
N VAL A 226 -12.63 8.85 30.11
CA VAL A 226 -13.78 8.15 30.71
C VAL A 226 -13.57 8.02 32.22
N VAL A 227 -12.40 7.54 32.67
CA VAL A 227 -12.07 7.40 34.09
C VAL A 227 -12.13 8.75 34.82
N GLU A 228 -11.54 9.80 34.25
CA GLU A 228 -11.60 11.17 34.79
C GLU A 228 -13.05 11.61 34.99
N LYS A 229 -13.90 11.46 33.96
CA LYS A 229 -15.33 11.83 34.04
C LYS A 229 -16.10 11.00 35.07
N LEU A 230 -15.82 9.69 35.16
CA LEU A 230 -16.49 8.84 36.15
C LEU A 230 -16.18 9.29 37.57
N ASN A 231 -14.92 9.63 37.86
CA ASN A 231 -14.49 10.17 39.17
C ASN A 231 -15.11 11.52 39.52
N GLU A 232 -15.56 12.30 38.53
CA GLU A 232 -16.28 13.57 38.72
C GLU A 232 -17.80 13.37 38.91
N THR A 233 -18.29 12.15 38.71
CA THR A 233 -19.71 11.77 38.81
C THR A 233 -19.93 10.75 39.91
N ASP A 234 -21.20 10.49 40.24
CA ASP A 234 -21.56 9.40 41.14
C ASP A 234 -21.63 8.06 40.37
N MET A 235 -20.54 7.71 39.70
CA MET A 235 -20.40 6.47 38.94
C MET A 235 -19.01 5.88 39.17
N TYR A 236 -18.91 4.56 39.19
CA TYR A 236 -17.64 3.87 39.40
C TYR A 236 -17.49 2.66 38.48
N ILE A 237 -16.23 2.30 38.21
CA ILE A 237 -15.90 1.13 37.39
C ILE A 237 -16.03 -0.11 38.28
N ASP A 238 -16.90 -1.02 37.88
CA ASP A 238 -17.15 -2.31 38.53
C ASP A 238 -16.23 -3.40 38.00
N ASN A 239 -16.03 -3.43 36.68
CA ASN A 239 -15.15 -4.39 36.02
C ASN A 239 -14.45 -3.76 34.80
N GLU A 240 -13.21 -4.15 34.58
CA GLU A 240 -12.38 -3.78 33.43
C GLU A 240 -11.82 -5.07 32.81
N GLU A 241 -12.07 -5.28 31.52
CA GLU A 241 -11.63 -6.45 30.78
C GLU A 241 -11.00 -6.03 29.44
N VAL A 242 -9.84 -6.60 29.12
CA VAL A 242 -9.23 -6.48 27.78
C VAL A 242 -9.65 -7.70 26.97
N LEU A 243 -10.36 -7.47 25.86
CA LEU A 243 -10.88 -8.52 24.98
C LEU A 243 -9.80 -9.04 24.02
N GLU A 244 -10.08 -10.15 23.33
CA GLU A 244 -9.15 -10.80 22.39
C GLU A 244 -8.71 -9.90 21.21
N ASP A 245 -9.52 -8.89 20.87
CA ASP A 245 -9.23 -7.89 19.85
C ASP A 245 -8.50 -6.65 20.38
N ASN A 246 -7.99 -6.71 21.63
CA ASN A 246 -7.39 -5.60 22.37
C ASN A 246 -8.32 -4.42 22.63
N SER A 247 -9.64 -4.59 22.51
CA SER A 247 -10.60 -3.60 22.99
C SER A 247 -10.75 -3.66 24.51
N ILE A 248 -11.13 -2.53 25.13
CA ILE A 248 -11.33 -2.42 26.57
C ILE A 248 -12.83 -2.37 26.85
N LEU A 249 -13.34 -3.35 27.59
CA LEU A 249 -14.71 -3.38 28.09
C LEU A 249 -14.75 -2.84 29.53
N LEU A 250 -15.50 -1.75 29.72
CA LEU A 250 -15.74 -1.15 31.03
C LEU A 250 -17.18 -1.41 31.46
N THR A 251 -17.36 -2.05 32.61
CA THR A 251 -18.65 -2.13 33.29
C THR A 251 -18.72 -1.03 34.33
N VAL A 252 -19.70 -0.14 34.19
CA VAL A 252 -19.87 1.04 35.06
C VAL A 252 -21.16 0.89 35.86
N ASN A 253 -21.09 1.11 37.17
CA ASN A 253 -22.23 1.19 38.06
C ASN A 253 -22.49 2.65 38.46
N ILE A 254 -23.75 2.95 38.74
CA ILE A 254 -24.18 4.24 39.29
C ILE A 254 -24.17 4.10 40.82
N GLY A 255 -23.62 5.10 41.52
CA GLY A 255 -23.70 5.21 42.97
C GLY A 255 -25.15 5.31 43.45
N GLU A 256 -25.37 5.00 44.72
CA GLU A 256 -26.72 5.09 45.34
C GLU A 256 -27.19 6.53 45.56
#